data_AF-A0A956NSK7-F1
#
_entry.id   AF-A0A956NSK7-F1
#
_cell.length_a   1.000
_cell.length_b   1.000
_cell.length_c   1.000
_cell.angle_alpha   90.00
_cell.angle_beta   90.00
_cell.angle_gamma   90.00
#
_symmetry.space_group_name_H-M   'P 1'
#
loop_
_entity.id
_entity.type
_entity.pdbx_description
1 polymer ?
#
loop_
_entity_poly.entity_id
_entity_poly.type
_entity_poly.pdbx_seq_one_letter_code
_entity_poly.pdbx_strand_id
1 'polypeptide(L)' 'MSGYIRRRSATRLTTDGSTRYHKGDEVRLVVRTRAELARIRQLLALFGLRPGQPFRQVNRLVQPVYGREAVGWFKEAA' A
#
# COMPACT_ATOMS: atom_id res chain seq x y z
N MET A 1 -1.79 12.54 -7.39
CA MET A 1 -1.30 11.69 -6.27
C MET A 1 -0.12 10.88 -6.79
N SER A 2 0.97 10.75 -6.04
CA SER A 2 2.09 9.88 -6.43
C SER A 2 2.07 8.64 -5.55
N GLY A 3 2.41 7.48 -6.08
CA GLY A 3 2.44 6.25 -5.32
C GLY A 3 3.28 5.19 -6.00
N TYR A 4 3.55 4.11 -5.29
CA TYR A 4 4.28 2.97 -5.84
C TYR A 4 3.76 1.66 -5.26
N ILE A 5 3.88 0.60 -6.05
CA ILE A 5 3.40 -0.73 -5.69
C ILE A 5 4.59 -1.56 -5.19
N ARG A 6 4.43 -2.18 -4.02
CA ARG A 6 5.30 -3.28 -3.59
C ARG A 6 4.58 -4.59 -3.86
N ARG A 7 5.10 -5.35 -4.82
CA ARG A 7 4.62 -6.71 -5.05
C ARG A 7 5.32 -7.69 -4.11
N ARG A 8 4.59 -8.70 -3.65
CA ARG A 8 5.18 -9.87 -2.99
C ARG A 8 6.17 -10.54 -3.94
N SER A 9 7.38 -10.82 -3.46
CA SER A 9 8.40 -11.52 -4.24
C SER A 9 8.20 -13.02 -4.11
N ALA A 10 7.93 -13.70 -5.24
CA ALA A 10 7.80 -15.15 -5.28
C ALA A 10 9.14 -15.84 -4.97
N THR A 11 10.23 -15.35 -5.55
CA THR A 11 11.59 -15.85 -5.30
C THR A 11 11.94 -15.85 -3.82
N ARG A 12 11.70 -14.72 -3.13
CA ARG A 12 11.97 -14.63 -1.69
C ARG A 12 11.06 -15.53 -0.86
N LEU A 13 9.80 -15.69 -1.25
CA LEU A 13 8.91 -16.60 -0.56
C LEU A 13 9.40 -18.05 -0.67
N THR A 14 9.93 -18.45 -1.83
CA THR A 14 10.51 -19.79 -2.04
C THR A 14 11.83 -19.98 -1.27
N THR A 15 12.73 -18.99 -1.29
CA THR A 15 14.06 -19.11 -0.66
C THR A 15 14.01 -18.95 0.87
N ASP A 16 13.27 -17.95 1.37
CA ASP A 16 13.26 -17.60 2.79
C ASP A 16 12.13 -18.36 3.55
N GLY A 17 11.12 -18.84 2.84
CA GLY A 17 9.90 -19.42 3.42
C GLY A 17 8.97 -18.35 4.05
N SER A 18 7.71 -18.71 4.27
CA SER A 18 6.71 -17.82 4.89
C SER A 18 7.05 -17.43 6.34
N THR A 19 7.88 -18.22 7.01
CA THR A 19 8.31 -17.98 8.39
C THR A 19 9.36 -16.86 8.50
N ARG A 20 10.15 -16.60 7.45
CA ARG A 20 11.16 -15.51 7.45
C ARG A 20 10.77 -14.35 6.53
N TYR A 21 9.89 -14.59 5.55
CA TYR A 21 9.41 -13.57 4.63
C TYR A 21 7.92 -13.26 4.82
N HIS A 22 7.64 -12.17 5.53
CA HIS A 22 6.27 -11.74 5.85
C HIS A 22 5.74 -10.60 4.97
N LYS A 23 6.46 -10.23 3.91
CA LYS A 23 6.05 -9.07 3.09
C LYS A 23 4.99 -9.47 2.08
N GLY A 24 3.85 -8.79 2.11
CA GLY A 24 2.75 -8.93 1.15
C GLY A 24 2.70 -7.85 0.07
N ASP A 25 1.73 -8.01 -0.81
CA ASP A 25 1.30 -7.02 -1.80
C ASP A 25 0.76 -5.76 -1.08
N GLU A 26 1.26 -4.60 -1.51
CA GLU A 26 0.95 -3.31 -0.88
C GLU A 26 1.02 -2.20 -1.92
N VAL A 27 0.05 -1.30 -1.90
CA VAL A 27 0.10 0.00 -2.59
C VAL A 27 0.49 1.07 -1.59
N ARG A 28 1.44 1.93 -1.95
CA ARG A 28 1.90 3.03 -1.09
C ARG A 28 1.55 4.36 -1.74
N LEU A 29 0.62 5.07 -1.11
CA LEU A 29 0.14 6.36 -1.58
C LEU A 29 0.93 7.46 -0.86
N VAL A 30 1.62 8.29 -1.62
CA VAL A 30 2.32 9.47 -1.09
C VAL A 30 1.31 10.59 -0.89
N VAL A 31 1.24 11.07 0.34
CA VAL A 31 0.33 12.11 0.80
C VAL A 31 1.11 13.35 1.19
N ARG A 32 0.60 14.52 0.84
CA ARG A 32 1.21 15.83 1.08
C ARG A 32 0.71 16.48 2.36
N THR A 33 -0.55 16.26 2.75
CA THR A 33 -1.16 16.88 3.93
C THR A 33 -1.99 15.91 4.76
N ARG A 34 -2.27 16.27 6.02
CA ARG A 34 -3.16 15.48 6.89
C ARG A 34 -4.61 15.48 6.39
N ALA A 35 -5.08 16.56 5.78
CA ALA A 35 -6.41 16.64 5.20
C ALA A 35 -6.55 15.69 4.00
N GLU A 36 -5.55 15.65 3.12
CA GLU A 36 -5.49 14.70 2.01
C GLU A 36 -5.48 13.25 2.53
N LEU A 37 -4.73 12.96 3.61
CA LEU A 37 -4.72 11.64 4.24
C LEU A 37 -6.12 11.22 4.70
N ALA A 38 -6.82 12.11 5.42
CA ALA A 38 -8.17 11.83 5.90
C ALA A 38 -9.12 11.54 4.73
N ARG A 39 -9.05 12.34 3.67
CA ARG A 39 -9.89 12.16 2.48
C ARG A 39 -9.59 10.84 1.76
N ILE A 40 -8.32 10.50 1.58
CA ILE A 40 -7.91 9.22 0.98
C ILE A 40 -8.45 8.04 1.81
N ARG A 41 -8.31 8.09 3.14
CA ARG A 41 -8.79 7.01 4.02
C ARG A 41 -10.30 6.81 3.93
N GLN A 42 -11.07 7.89 3.86
CA GLN A 42 -12.52 7.80 3.64
C GLN A 42 -12.85 7.12 2.30
N LEU A 43 -12.18 7.52 1.22
CA LEU A 43 -12.39 6.92 -0.09
C LEU A 43 -12.01 5.43 -0.10
N LEU A 44 -10.85 5.07 0.47
CA LEU A 44 -10.42 3.68 0.56
C LEU A 44 -11.44 2.82 1.33
N ALA A 45 -11.99 3.34 2.43
CA ALA A 45 -13.02 2.65 3.21
C ALA A 45 -14.33 2.47 2.41
N LEU A 46 -14.74 3.47 1.64
CA LEU A 46 -15.94 3.37 0.77
C LEU A 46 -15.80 2.26 -0.29
N PHE A 47 -14.59 2.01 -0.77
CA PHE A 47 -14.30 0.94 -1.72
C PHE A 47 -13.92 -0.39 -1.04
N GLY A 48 -14.08 -0.51 0.29
CA GLY A 48 -13.76 -1.75 1.02
C GLY A 48 -12.26 -2.09 1.08
N LEU A 49 -11.38 -1.17 0.67
CA LEU A 49 -9.95 -1.36 0.70
C LEU A 49 -9.43 -1.23 2.14
N ARG A 50 -8.29 -1.88 2.42
CA ARG A 50 -7.71 -1.99 3.78
C ARG A 50 -6.53 -1.02 3.95
N PRO A 51 -6.75 0.25 4.31
CA PRO A 51 -5.66 1.18 4.62
C PRO A 51 -4.93 0.74 5.89
N GLY A 52 -3.61 0.61 5.81
CA GLY A 52 -2.75 0.39 6.97
C GLY A 52 -2.51 1.66 7.78
N GLN A 53 -1.61 1.57 8.75
CA GLN A 53 -1.16 2.72 9.51
C GLN A 53 -0.28 3.62 8.64
N PRO A 54 -0.58 4.93 8.51
CA PRO A 54 0.28 5.86 7.80
C PRO A 54 1.63 6.01 8.49
N PHE A 55 2.70 6.17 7.71
CA PHE A 55 4.05 6.35 8.25
C PHE A 55 4.81 7.44 7.49
N ARG A 56 5.84 7.99 8.13
CA ARG A 56 6.77 8.92 7.49
C ARG A 56 7.90 8.16 6.81
N GLN A 57 8.11 8.45 5.52
CA GLN A 57 9.26 7.99 4.76
C GLN A 57 10.11 9.19 4.38
N VAL A 58 11.20 9.41 5.10
CA VAL A 58 12.03 10.61 4.99
C VAL A 58 11.13 11.85 5.14
N ASN A 59 10.92 12.62 4.06
CA ASN A 59 10.13 13.85 4.05
C ASN A 59 8.70 13.66 3.53
N ARG A 60 8.26 12.42 3.35
CA ARG A 60 6.95 12.09 2.75
C ARG A 60 6.06 11.37 3.75
N LEU A 61 4.77 11.70 3.77
CA LEU A 61 3.76 10.92 4.48
C LEU A 61 3.23 9.85 3.53
N VAL A 62 3.17 8.60 3.98
CA VAL A 62 2.75 7.47 3.14
C VAL A 62 1.56 6.77 3.79
N GLN A 63 0.49 6.57 3.01
CA GLN A 63 -0.64 5.71 3.38
C GLN A 63 -0.46 4.36 2.66
N PRO A 64 -0.12 3.28 3.39
CA PRO A 64 -0.10 1.94 2.82
C PRO A 64 -1.54 1.40 2.66
N VAL A 65 -1.77 0.62 1.61
CA VAL A 65 -3.01 -0.12 1.36
C VAL A 65 -2.64 -1.56 1.08
N TYR A 66 -3.10 -2.48 1.90
CA TYR A 66 -2.67 -3.88 1.83
C TYR A 66 -3.58 -4.72 0.94
N GLY A 67 -2.99 -5.74 0.33
CA GLY A 67 -3.72 -6.79 -0.36
C GLY A 67 -3.53 -6.75 -1.88
N ARG A 68 -3.69 -7.93 -2.48
CA ARG A 68 -3.55 -8.13 -3.92
C ARG A 68 -4.65 -7.40 -4.72
N GLU A 69 -5.85 -7.33 -4.15
CA GLU A 69 -6.99 -6.58 -4.71
C GLU A 69 -6.66 -5.10 -4.88
N ALA A 70 -6.14 -4.45 -3.83
CA ALA A 70 -5.68 -3.07 -3.90
C ALA A 70 -4.62 -2.90 -5.00
N VAL A 71 -3.65 -3.81 -5.07
CA VAL A 71 -2.64 -3.78 -6.15
C VAL A 71 -3.27 -3.96 -7.54
N GLY A 72 -4.37 -4.71 -7.68
CA GLY A 72 -5.12 -4.84 -8.93
C GLY A 72 -5.78 -3.53 -9.35
N TRP A 73 -6.60 -2.95 -8.47
CA TRP A 73 -7.29 -1.67 -8.67
C TRP A 73 -6.35 -0.55 -9.16
N PHE A 74 -5.18 -0.43 -8.52
CA PHE A 74 -4.22 0.62 -8.84
C PHE A 74 -3.33 0.33 -10.06
N LYS A 75 -3.35 -0.89 -10.60
CA LYS A 75 -2.67 -1.21 -11.88
C LYS A 75 -3.53 -0.94 -13.09
N GLU A 76 -4.84 -1.19 -12.99
CA GLU A 76 -5.77 -0.92 -14.09
C GLU A 76 -5.98 0.59 -14.30
N ALA A 77 -5.73 1.38 -13.26
CA ALA A 77 -5.81 2.84 -13.30
C ALA A 77 -4.52 3.56 -13.74
N ALA A 78 -3.46 2.82 -14.12
CA ALA A 78 -2.13 3.36 -14.48
C ALA A 78 -1.76 3.04 -15.92
#